data_AF-A0A2S5MSR1-F1
#
_entry.id   AF-A0A2S5MSR1-F1
#
_cell.length_a   1.000
_cell.length_b   1.000
_cell.length_c   1.000
_cell.angle_alpha   90.00
_cell.angle_beta   90.00
_cell.angle_gamma   90.00
#
_symmetry.space_group_name_H-M   'P 1'
#
loop_
_entity.id
_entity.type
_entity.pdbx_description
1 polymer ?
#
loop_
_entity_poly.entity_id
_entity_poly.type
_entity_poly.pdbx_seq_one_letter_code
_entity_poly.pdbx_strand_id
1 'polypeptide(L)' 'MTGKQAFALVQQTGRSQAEIARLLGVSPMAVQKWRNGHPPSEPVATLLALFRERPEVMDVVARMKGLTS' A
#
# COMPACT_ATOMS: atom_id res chain seq x y z
N MET A 1 1.24 12.48 -0.01
CA MET A 1 0.54 12.15 -1.27
C MET A 1 -0.97 12.28 -1.07
N THR A 2 -1.72 12.59 -2.13
CA THR A 2 -3.20 12.60 -2.04
C THR A 2 -3.76 11.18 -1.97
N GLY A 3 -5.02 11.01 -1.54
CA GLY A 3 -5.69 9.71 -1.57
C GLY A 3 -5.74 9.11 -2.99
N LYS A 4 -6.06 9.92 -4.01
CA LYS A 4 -6.11 9.46 -5.39
C LYS A 4 -4.75 8.99 -5.90
N GLN A 5 -3.66 9.68 -5.54
CA GLN A 5 -2.30 9.24 -5.86
C GLN A 5 -1.96 7.93 -5.15
N ALA A 6 -2.28 7.80 -3.85
CA ALA A 6 -2.08 6.57 -3.11
C ALA A 6 -2.82 5.39 -3.76
N PHE A 7 -4.10 5.58 -4.10
CA PHE A 7 -4.91 4.56 -4.75
C PHE A 7 -4.38 4.17 -6.13
N ALA A 8 -3.90 5.13 -6.93
CA ALA A 8 -3.27 4.85 -8.22
C ALA A 8 -2.01 3.99 -8.06
N LEU A 9 -1.16 4.28 -7.07
CA LEU A 9 0.02 3.44 -6.77
C LEU A 9 -0.37 2.02 -6.38
N VAL A 10 -1.41 1.86 -5.55
CA VAL A 10 -1.95 0.53 -5.20
C VAL A 10 -2.32 -0.26 -6.45
N GLN A 11 -3.01 0.36 -7.41
CA GLN A 11 -3.40 -0.32 -8.66
C GLN A 11 -2.19 -0.71 -9.52
N GLN A 12 -1.12 0.08 -9.52
CA GLN A 12 0.10 -0.19 -10.29
C GLN A 12 0.92 -1.36 -9.74
N THR A 13 0.70 -1.77 -8.48
CA THR A 13 1.42 -2.90 -7.89
C THR A 13 1.02 -4.27 -8.43
N GLY A 14 -0.10 -4.36 -9.15
CA GLY A 14 -0.67 -5.65 -9.59
C GLY A 14 -1.25 -6.51 -8.46
N ARG A 15 -1.23 -6.03 -7.20
CA ARG A 15 -1.79 -6.72 -6.04
C ARG A 15 -3.20 -6.25 -5.73
N SER A 16 -3.98 -7.11 -5.08
CA SER A 16 -5.29 -6.73 -4.58
C SER A 16 -5.19 -5.68 -3.47
N GLN A 17 -6.27 -4.90 -3.28
CA GLN A 17 -6.35 -3.93 -2.20
C GLN A 17 -6.18 -4.58 -0.81
N ALA A 18 -6.66 -5.81 -0.64
CA ALA A 18 -6.55 -6.55 0.61
C ALA A 18 -5.09 -6.96 0.91
N GLU A 19 -4.33 -7.40 -0.10
CA GLU A 19 -2.91 -7.70 0.06
C GLU A 19 -2.11 -6.45 0.42
N ILE A 20 -2.37 -5.34 -0.27
CA ILE A 20 -1.71 -4.06 0.02
C ILE A 20 -2.06 -3.56 1.42
N ALA A 21 -3.32 -3.70 1.85
CA ALA A 21 -3.73 -3.36 3.20
C ALA A 21 -2.94 -4.15 4.26
N ARG A 22 -2.78 -5.48 4.06
CA ARG A 22 -1.97 -6.33 4.95
C ARG A 22 -0.49 -5.93 4.95
N LEU A 23 0.09 -5.67 3.78
CA LEU A 23 1.48 -5.23 3.64
C LEU A 23 1.73 -3.90 4.36
N LEU A 24 0.81 -2.95 4.24
CA LEU A 24 0.90 -1.63 4.88
C LEU A 24 0.44 -1.63 6.34
N GLY A 25 -0.17 -2.71 6.84
CA GLY A 25 -0.70 -2.79 8.20
C GLY A 25 -1.93 -1.90 8.43
N VAL A 26 -2.76 -1.71 7.40
CA VAL A 26 -4.01 -0.93 7.46
C VAL A 26 -5.22 -1.80 7.15
N SER A 27 -6.43 -1.28 7.37
CA SER A 27 -7.65 -1.98 6.96
C SER A 27 -7.91 -1.82 5.45
N PRO A 28 -8.57 -2.78 4.79
CA PRO A 28 -9.01 -2.62 3.39
C PRO A 28 -9.90 -1.39 3.19
N MET A 29 -10.70 -1.05 4.20
CA MET A 29 -11.52 0.17 4.21
C MET A 29 -10.66 1.44 4.11
N ALA A 30 -9.48 1.47 4.73
CA ALA A 30 -8.56 2.60 4.59
C ALA A 30 -8.11 2.79 3.13
N VAL A 31 -7.79 1.69 2.44
CA VAL A 31 -7.44 1.72 1.00
C VAL A 31 -8.61 2.24 0.15
N GLN A 32 -9.83 1.79 0.46
CA GLN A 32 -11.04 2.28 -0.21
C GLN A 32 -11.26 3.79 0.04
N LYS A 33 -10.98 4.31 1.24
CA LYS A 33 -11.06 5.76 1.53
C LYS A 33 -10.07 6.57 0.69
N TRP A 34 -8.91 6.01 0.33
CA TRP A 34 -7.96 6.68 -0.56
C TRP A 34 -8.53 6.91 -1.96
N ARG A 35 -9.29 5.95 -2.49
CA ARG A 35 -10.02 6.10 -3.76
C ARG A 35 -10.94 7.32 -3.75
N ASN A 36 -11.57 7.59 -2.60
CA ASN A 36 -12.47 8.72 -2.41
C ASN A 36 -11.75 10.04 -2.10
N GLY A 37 -10.42 10.05 -2.10
CA GLY A 37 -9.59 11.25 -1.92
C GLY A 37 -9.08 11.48 -0.51
N HIS A 38 -9.47 10.68 0.48
CA HIS A 38 -8.89 10.78 1.83
C HIS A 38 -7.41 10.36 1.78
N PRO A 39 -6.48 11.18 2.27
CA PRO A 39 -5.07 10.83 2.21
C PRO A 39 -4.73 9.68 3.18
N PRO A 40 -3.72 8.85 2.87
CA PRO A 40 -3.11 7.96 3.87
C PRO A 40 -2.44 8.77 4.98
N SER A 41 -2.15 8.12 6.11
CA SER A 41 -1.26 8.69 7.13
C SER A 41 0.16 8.85 6.57
N GLU A 42 0.96 9.71 7.20
CA GLU A 42 2.33 10.00 6.75
C GLU A 42 3.23 8.74 6.69
N PRO A 43 3.25 7.83 7.69
CA PRO A 43 4.05 6.60 7.58
C PRO A 43 3.63 5.69 6.42
N VAL A 44 2.32 5.60 6.15
CA VAL A 44 1.79 4.81 5.03
C VAL A 44 2.13 5.46 3.69
N ALA A 45 2.09 6.79 3.62
CA ALA A 45 2.53 7.53 2.43
C ALA A 45 4.02 7.28 2.16
N THR A 46 4.86 7.29 3.20
CA THR A 46 6.30 6.99 3.08
C THR A 46 6.56 5.56 2.60
N LEU A 47 5.83 4.57 3.12
CA LEU A 47 5.92 3.18 2.63
C LEU A 47 5.46 3.04 1.17
N LEU A 48 4.36 3.69 0.79
CA LEU A 48 3.87 3.70 -0.60
C LEU A 48 4.88 4.35 -1.56
N ALA A 49 5.53 5.43 -1.13
CA ALA A 49 6.61 6.05 -1.89
C ALA A 49 7.80 5.09 -2.01
N LEU A 50 8.20 4.43 -0.93
CA LEU A 50 9.27 3.43 -0.95
C LEU A 50 8.95 2.26 -1.89
N PHE A 51 7.73 1.74 -1.88
CA PHE A 51 7.32 0.66 -2.79
C PHE A 51 7.36 1.09 -4.26
N ARG A 52 7.06 2.36 -4.55
CA ARG A 52 7.20 2.90 -5.90
C ARG A 52 8.66 2.99 -6.35
N GLU A 53 9.53 3.50 -5.47
CA GLU A 53 10.96 3.65 -5.80
C GLU A 53 11.69 2.30 -5.82
N ARG A 54 11.26 1.36 -4.97
CA ARG A 54 11.90 0.05 -4.73
C ARG A 54 10.83 -1.06 -4.61
N PRO A 55 10.27 -1.53 -5.74
CA PRO A 55 9.21 -2.54 -5.74
C PRO A 55 9.60 -3.84 -5.01
N GLU A 56 10.88 -4.21 -4.99
CA GLU A 56 11.41 -5.38 -4.31
C GLU A 56 11.19 -5.37 -2.79
N VAL A 57 11.04 -4.17 -2.19
CA VAL A 57 10.78 -4.02 -0.75
C VAL A 57 9.43 -4.62 -0.37
N MET A 58 8.46 -4.62 -1.29
CA MET A 58 7.15 -5.24 -1.02
C MET A 58 7.29 -6.73 -0.69
N ASP A 59 8.16 -7.45 -1.40
CA ASP A 59 8.42 -8.87 -1.17
C ASP A 59 9.20 -9.10 0.13
N VAL A 60 10.11 -8.19 0.48
CA VAL A 60 10.80 -8.21 1.78
C VAL A 60 9.77 -8.07 2.91
N VAL A 61 8.88 -7.08 2.82
CA VAL A 61 7.81 -6.86 3.81
C VAL A 61 6.87 -8.05 3.88
N ALA A 62 6.50 -8.65 2.74
CA ALA A 62 5.67 -9.85 2.69
C ALA A 62 6.33 -11.00 3.46
N ARG A 63 7.62 -11.29 3.20
CA ARG A 63 8.37 -12.33 3.92
C ARG A 63 8.48 -12.04 5.41
N MET A 64 8.84 -10.81 5.79
CA MET A 64 8.95 -10.41 7.20
C MET A 64 7.65 -10.58 7.98
N LYS A 65 6.50 -10.40 7.31
CA LYS A 65 5.16 -10.58 7.88
C LYS A 65 4.63 -12.01 7.77
N GLY A 66 5.38 -12.96 7.20
CA GLY A 66 4.90 -14.32 6.96
C GLY A 66 3.74 -14.39 5.98
N LEU A 67 3.66 -13.45 5.02
CA LEU A 67 2.61 -13.37 4.00
C LEU A 67 2.98 -14.10 2.69
N THR A 68 4.17 -14.71 2.63
CA THR A 68 4.57 -15.60 1.54
C THR A 68 4.06 -17.01 1.82
N SER A 69 3.26 -17.57 0.90
CA SER A 69 2.87 -18.99 0.88
C SER A 69 4.05 -19.91 0.67
#